data_AF-A0A935T9B6-F1
#
_entry.id   AF-A0A935T9B6-F1
#
_cell.length_a   1.000
_cell.length_b   1.000
_cell.length_c   1.000
_cell.angle_alpha   90.00
_cell.angle_beta   90.00
_cell.angle_gamma   90.00
#
_symmetry.space_group_name_H-M   'P 1'
#
loop_
_entity.id
_entity.type
_entity.pdbx_description
1 polymer ?
#
loop_
_entity_poly.entity_id
_entity_poly.type
_entity_poly.pdbx_seq_one_letter_code
_entity_poly.pdbx_strand_id
1 'polypeptide(L)'
;MLESRGFTVLLVNARHVKNVSGRKSDVLDCQWIQQLMNYGLLSGAFRPADQVCVLRSLWRQRGMLLPARPERYSTCKRRSRR
;
A
#
# COMPACT_ATOMS: atom_id res chain seq x y z
N MET A 1 -1.21 -14.04 -8.26
CA MET A 1 -0.44 -12.77 -8.34
C MET A 1 0.24 -12.71 -9.70
N LEU A 2 0.51 -11.54 -10.28
CA LEU A 2 1.24 -11.48 -11.57
C LEU A 2 2.63 -12.14 -11.49
N GLU A 3 3.26 -12.08 -10.30
CA GLU A 3 4.52 -12.78 -10.00
C GLU A 3 4.39 -14.30 -10.16
N SER A 4 3.25 -14.91 -9.77
CA SER A 4 3.01 -16.35 -9.92
C SER A 4 2.77 -16.79 -11.37
N ARG A 5 2.61 -15.83 -12.29
CA ARG A 5 2.48 -16.06 -13.73
C ARG A 5 3.79 -15.78 -14.49
N GLY A 6 4.89 -15.55 -13.76
CA GLY A 6 6.22 -15.32 -14.35
C GLY A 6 6.46 -13.90 -14.87
N PHE A 7 5.58 -12.94 -14.55
CA PHE A 7 5.81 -11.55 -14.94
C PHE A 7 6.78 -10.86 -13.98
N THR A 8 7.73 -10.11 -14.55
CA THR A 8 8.58 -9.19 -13.79
C THR A 8 7.74 -7.98 -13.36
N VAL A 9 7.29 -7.97 -12.11
CA VAL A 9 6.50 -6.88 -11.54
C VAL A 9 7.42 -5.89 -10.85
N LEU A 10 7.43 -4.65 -11.34
CA LEU A 10 8.15 -3.55 -10.70
C LEU A 10 7.15 -2.69 -9.94
N LEU A 11 7.34 -2.55 -8.63
CA LEU A 11 6.65 -1.53 -7.84
C LEU A 11 7.39 -0.22 -8.05
N VAL A 12 6.73 0.83 -8.55
CA VAL A 12 7.39 2.13 -8.81
C VAL A 12 6.81 3.20 -7.89
N ASN A 13 7.66 4.12 -7.43
CA ASN A 13 7.22 5.26 -6.64
C ASN A 13 6.40 6.24 -7.50
N ALA A 14 5.15 6.51 -7.09
CA ALA A 14 4.25 7.42 -7.80
C ALA A 14 4.81 8.85 -7.94
N ARG A 15 5.73 9.28 -7.06
CA ARG A 15 6.38 10.59 -7.17
C ARG A 15 7.21 10.72 -8.45
N HIS A 16 7.85 9.64 -8.90
CA HIS A 16 8.70 9.67 -10.09
C HIS A 16 7.88 9.69 -11.40
N VAL A 17 6.64 9.23 -11.35
CA VAL A 17 5.74 9.14 -12.52
C VAL A 17 4.81 10.35 -12.63
N LYS A 18 4.62 11.13 -11.55
CA LYS A 18 3.60 12.17 -11.46
C LYS A 18 3.90 13.50 -12.18
N ASN A 19 5.06 13.68 -12.80
CA ASN A 19 5.49 14.98 -13.32
C ASN A 19 5.10 15.31 -14.77
N VAL A 20 3.86 15.02 -15.20
CA VAL A 20 3.36 15.54 -16.49
C VAL A 20 2.17 16.46 -16.23
N SER A 21 2.42 17.77 -16.32
CA SER A 21 1.38 18.80 -16.26
C SER A 21 0.58 18.81 -17.58
N GLY A 22 -0.66 18.32 -17.53
CA GLY A 22 -1.57 18.26 -18.68
C GLY A 22 -2.88 17.53 -18.34
N ARG A 23 -3.91 17.65 -19.20
CA ARG A 23 -5.19 16.92 -19.06
C ARG A 23 -4.93 15.41 -19.10
N LYS A 24 -4.87 14.82 -17.91
CA LYS A 24 -4.49 13.44 -17.67
C LYS A 24 -5.73 12.56 -17.78
N SER A 25 -5.76 11.65 -18.75
CA SER A 25 -6.79 10.59 -18.84
C SER A 25 -6.12 9.26 -18.52
N ASP A 26 -6.82 8.35 -17.84
CA ASP A 26 -6.25 7.07 -17.40
C ASP A 26 -5.63 6.26 -18.56
N VAL A 27 -6.17 6.42 -19.78
CA VAL A 27 -5.66 5.78 -21.00
C VAL A 27 -4.28 6.32 -21.39
N LEU A 28 -4.12 7.64 -21.40
CA LEU A 28 -2.84 8.28 -21.74
C LEU A 28 -1.78 7.99 -20.68
N ASP A 29 -2.19 7.82 -19.42
CA ASP A 29 -1.29 7.45 -18.33
C ASP A 29 -0.73 6.05 -18.47
N CYS A 30 -1.58 5.08 -18.80
CA CYS A 30 -1.14 3.72 -19.04
C CYS A 30 -0.14 3.66 -20.19
N GLN A 31 -0.40 4.39 -21.28
CA GLN A 31 0.52 4.47 -22.43
C GLN A 31 1.86 5.12 -22.05
N TRP A 32 1.83 6.21 -21.27
CA TRP A 32 3.02 6.89 -20.80
C TRP A 32 3.87 6.00 -19.88
N ILE A 33 3.24 5.29 -18.94
CA ILE A 33 3.93 4.37 -18.04
C ILE A 33 4.52 3.19 -18.81
N GLN A 34 3.81 2.66 -19.82
CA GLN A 34 4.32 1.61 -20.69
C GLN A 34 5.59 2.05 -21.43
N GLN A 35 5.58 3.26 -22.01
CA GLN A 35 6.75 3.81 -22.71
C GLN A 35 7.94 3.94 -21.75
N LEU A 36 7.74 4.49 -20.56
CA LEU A 36 8.77 4.59 -19.52
C LEU A 36 9.34 3.23 -19.12
N MET A 37 8.49 2.21 -19.02
CA MET A 37 8.90 0.83 -18.71
C MET A 37 9.73 0.23 -19.84
N ASN A 38 9.36 0.47 -21.11
CA ASN A 38 10.11 0.00 -22.27
C ASN A 38 11.51 0.63 -22.36
N TYR A 39 11.65 1.90 -21.98
CA TYR A 39 12.95 2.56 -21.92
C TYR A 39 13.79 2.18 -20.68
N GLY A 40 13.24 1.42 -19.73
CA GLY A 40 13.94 1.06 -18.50
C GLY A 40 14.20 2.24 -17.56
N LEU A 41 13.52 3.37 -17.75
CA LEU A 41 13.72 4.59 -16.97
C LEU A 41 13.05 4.52 -15.59
N LEU A 42 12.25 3.48 -15.34
CA LEU A 42 11.57 3.25 -14.08
C LEU A 42 12.47 2.52 -13.10
N SER A 43 12.87 3.20 -12.03
CA SER A 43 13.53 2.55 -10.91
C SER A 43 12.50 1.86 -10.01
N GLY A 44 12.71 0.57 -9.77
CA GLY A 44 11.90 -0.22 -8.83
C GLY A 44 12.08 0.28 -7.41
N ALA A 45 10.97 0.54 -6.73
CA ALA A 45 10.92 0.77 -5.30
C ALA A 45 11.23 -0.53 -4.55
N PHE A 46 11.93 -0.40 -3.43
CA PHE A 46 12.24 -1.53 -2.57
C PHE A 46 10.97 -2.16 -2.00
N ARG A 47 10.73 -3.42 -2.35
CA ARG A 47 9.69 -4.27 -1.75
C ARG A 47 10.36 -5.41 -0.98
N PRO A 48 10.14 -5.52 0.34
CA PRO A 48 10.70 -6.60 1.12
C PRO A 48 10.06 -7.95 0.73
N ALA A 49 10.74 -9.05 1.04
CA ALA A 49 10.26 -10.41 0.76
C ALA A 49 8.84 -10.65 1.30
N ASP A 50 8.11 -11.56 0.64
CA ASP A 50 6.68 -11.78 0.91
C ASP A 50 6.41 -12.15 2.38
N GLN A 51 7.28 -12.97 2.98
CA GLN A 51 7.20 -13.34 4.40
C GLN A 51 7.23 -12.11 5.33
N VAL A 52 8.06 -11.11 5.01
CA VAL A 52 8.15 -9.85 5.78
C VAL A 52 6.89 -9.01 5.57
N CYS A 53 6.30 -9.01 4.37
CA CYS A 53 5.03 -8.34 4.09
C CYS A 53 3.89 -8.94 4.94
N VAL A 54 3.83 -10.27 5.08
CA VAL A 54 2.85 -10.95 5.93
C VAL A 54 3.04 -10.58 7.40
N LEU A 55 4.27 -10.65 7.91
CA LEU A 55 4.57 -10.28 9.31
C LEU A 55 4.19 -8.82 9.61
N ARG A 56 4.51 -7.89 8.71
CA ARG A 56 4.14 -6.47 8.86
C ARG A 56 2.62 -6.28 8.88
N SER A 57 1.89 -7.05 8.10
CA SER A 57 0.42 -7.02 8.08
C SER A 57 -0.16 -7.49 9.42
N LEU A 58 0.35 -8.60 9.96
CA LEU A 58 -0.03 -9.10 11.29
C LEU A 58 0.29 -8.08 12.39
N TRP A 59 1.46 -7.45 12.32
CA TRP A 59 1.88 -6.43 13.30
C TRP A 59 0.98 -5.20 13.25
N ARG A 60 0.63 -4.71 12.05
CA ARG A 60 -0.33 -3.61 11.86
C ARG A 60 -1.71 -3.97 12.41
N GLN A 61 -2.20 -5.18 12.14
CA GLN A 61 -3.48 -5.66 12.64
C GLN A 61 -3.49 -5.71 14.18
N ARG A 62 -2.42 -6.20 14.80
CA ARG A 62 -2.24 -6.16 16.27
C ARG A 62 -2.31 -4.73 16.80
N GLY A 63 -1.60 -3.81 16.15
CA GLY A 63 -1.58 -2.38 16.52
C GLY A 63 -2.94 -1.69 16.37
N MET A 64 -3.85 -2.19 15.53
CA MET A 64 -5.22 -1.67 15.38
C MET A 64 -6.16 -2.22 16.46
N LEU A 65 -6.01 -3.49 16.84
CA LEU A 65 -6.89 -4.16 17.81
C LEU A 65 -6.63 -3.74 19.26
N LEU A 66 -5.37 -3.41 19.61
CA LEU A 66 -5.00 -2.96 20.95
C LEU A 66 -5.63 -1.61 21.37
N PRO A 67 -5.63 -0.54 20.54
CA PRO A 67 -6.27 0.73 20.86
C PRO A 67 -7.79 0.73 20.68
N ALA A 68 -8.37 -0.25 19.96
CA ALA A 68 -9.83 -0.44 19.89
C ALA A 68 -10.42 -1.13 21.14
N ARG A 69 -9.57 -1.73 21.97
CA ARG A 69 -9.99 -2.52 23.15
C ARG A 69 -10.27 -1.73 24.45
N PRO A 70 -9.83 -0.48 24.71
CA PRO A 70 -10.16 0.19 25.98
C PRO A 70 -11.61 0.73 26.04
N GLU A 71 -12.29 0.90 24.90
CA GLU A 71 -13.62 1.54 24.87
C GLU A 71 -14.78 0.62 25.32
N ARG A 72 -14.58 -0.70 25.29
CA ARG A 72 -15.56 -1.65 25.85
C ARG A 72 -15.50 -1.77 27.38
N TYR A 73 -14.42 -1.34 28.02
CA TYR A 73 -14.27 -1.43 29.48
C TYR A 73 -14.61 -0.11 30.21
N SER A 74 -14.57 1.04 29.54
CA SER A 74 -14.81 2.35 30.17
C SER A 74 -16.30 2.70 30.30
N THR A 75 -17.19 2.11 29.50
CA THR A 75 -18.65 2.36 29.56
C THR A 75 -19.35 1.60 30.71
N CYS A 76 -18.75 0.53 31.24
CA CYS A 76 -19.33 -0.22 32.37
C CYS A 76 -19.04 0.42 33.75
N LYS A 77 -17.97 1.20 33.88
CA LYS A 77 -17.60 1.85 35.17
C LYS A 77 -18.42 3.09 35.53
N ARG A 78 -19.27 3.60 34.63
CA ARG A 78 -20.15 4.76 34.92
C ARG A 78 -21.56 4.38 35.41
N ARG A 79 -21.93 3.09 35.43
CA ARG A 79 -23.30 2.66 35.78
C ARG A 79 -23.46 2.04 37.19
N SER A 80 -22.38 1.93 37.98
CA SER A 80 -22.44 1.42 39.38
C SER A 80 -22.27 2.51 40.46
N ARG A 81 -22.52 3.78 40.13
CA ARG A 81 -22.59 4.89 41.10
C ARG A 81 -23.87 5.72 40.88
N ARG A 82 -25.01 5.04 40.92
CA ARG A 82 -26.33 5.60 41.24
C ARG A 82 -27.12 4.54 41.99
#